data_AF-K6XI68-F1
#
_entry.id   AF-K6XI68-F1
#
_cell.length_a   1.000
_cell.length_b   1.000
_cell.length_c   1.000
_cell.angle_alpha   90.00
_cell.angle_beta   90.00
_cell.angle_gamma   90.00
#
_symmetry.space_group_name_H-M   'P 1'
#
loop_
_entity.id
_entity.type
_entity.pdbx_description
1 polymer ?
#
loop_
_entity_poly.entity_id
_entity_poly.type
_entity_poly.pdbx_seq_one_letter_code
_entity_poly.pdbx_strand_id
1 'polypeptide(L)' 'MFWFSDILPTLDTGEALVVGDACLLPSRIRIDEPINKPNSGTVNFWDEWQEATPANRLTTAIDNWRKQNIQ' A
#
# COMPACT_ATOMS: atom_id res chain seq x y z
N MET A 1 -23.19 -9.97 -2.83
CA MET A 1 -22.47 -10.90 -1.93
C MET A 1 -21.12 -11.15 -2.55
N PHE A 2 -20.07 -10.52 -2.02
CA PHE A 2 -18.74 -10.49 -2.63
C PHE A 2 -17.99 -11.80 -2.33
N TRP A 3 -18.08 -12.77 -3.23
CA TRP A 3 -17.40 -14.07 -3.18
C TRP A 3 -15.88 -13.98 -2.87
N PHE A 4 -15.24 -12.85 -3.17
CA PHE A 4 -13.81 -12.65 -2.92
C PHE A 4 -13.45 -12.43 -1.45
N SER A 5 -14.42 -12.16 -0.57
CA SER A 5 -14.16 -11.96 0.87
C SER A 5 -13.68 -13.24 1.56
N ASP A 6 -14.02 -14.42 1.02
CA ASP A 6 -13.65 -15.71 1.60
C ASP A 6 -12.20 -16.11 1.29
N ILE A 7 -11.57 -15.44 0.31
CA ILE A 7 -10.19 -15.71 -0.11
C ILE A 7 -9.17 -14.79 0.55
N LEU A 8 -9.60 -13.66 1.12
CA LEU A 8 -8.71 -12.74 1.84
C LEU A 8 -8.06 -13.37 3.08
N PRO A 9 -8.76 -14.21 3.88
CA PRO A 9 -8.17 -14.84 5.06
C PRO A 9 -7.15 -15.94 4.74
N THR A 10 -7.05 -16.38 3.47
CA THR A 10 -6.15 -17.46 3.05
C THR A 10 -4.88 -16.97 2.36
N LEU A 11 -4.71 -15.65 2.22
CA LEU A 11 -3.51 -15.04 1.65
C LEU A 11 -2.38 -15.04 2.67
N ASP A 12 -1.23 -15.57 2.28
CA ASP A 12 0.01 -15.51 3.06
C ASP A 12 0.75 -14.18 2.86
N THR A 13 1.75 -13.92 3.72
CA THR A 13 2.60 -12.73 3.58
C THR A 13 3.30 -12.71 2.22
N GLY A 14 3.09 -11.64 1.45
CA GLY A 14 3.59 -11.52 0.08
C GLY A 14 2.62 -12.06 -0.98
N GLU A 15 1.43 -12.55 -0.63
CA GLU A 15 0.36 -12.84 -1.57
C GLU A 15 -0.66 -11.70 -1.63
N ALA A 16 -1.20 -11.46 -2.83
CA ALA A 16 -2.25 -10.47 -3.05
C ALA A 16 -3.30 -10.98 -4.03
N LEU A 17 -4.53 -10.48 -3.86
CA LEU A 17 -5.62 -10.67 -4.81
C LEU A 17 -5.76 -9.39 -5.65
N VAL A 18 -5.56 -9.51 -6.97
CA VAL A 18 -5.73 -8.38 -7.90
C VAL A 18 -7.11 -8.45 -8.54
N VAL A 19 -7.86 -7.36 -8.45
CA VAL A 19 -9.21 -7.20 -9.01
C VAL A 19 -9.39 -5.79 -9.61
N GLY A 20 -10.35 -5.64 -10.53
CA GLY A 20 -10.69 -4.34 -11.14
C GLY A 20 -10.25 -4.24 -12.61
N ASP A 21 -10.29 -3.04 -13.18
CA ASP A 21 -9.99 -2.80 -14.61
C ASP A 21 -8.53 -3.10 -15.01
N ALA A 22 -7.65 -3.24 -14.03
CA ALA A 22 -6.28 -3.67 -14.25
C ALA A 22 -6.16 -5.17 -14.62
N CYS A 23 -7.19 -5.99 -14.39
CA CYS A 23 -7.14 -7.42 -14.67
C CYS A 23 -8.52 -8.00 -15.03
N LEU A 24 -8.56 -8.81 -16.11
CA LEU A 24 -9.80 -9.39 -16.64
C LEU A 24 -10.45 -10.42 -15.70
N LEU A 25 -9.65 -11.06 -14.85
CA LEU A 25 -10.08 -12.06 -13.88
C LEU A 25 -9.39 -11.83 -12.52
N PRO A 26 -10.13 -11.97 -11.40
CA PRO A 26 -9.56 -12.01 -10.06
C PRO A 26 -8.44 -13.05 -9.99
N SER A 27 -7.22 -12.59 -9.76
CA SER A 27 -6.03 -13.44 -9.82
C SER A 27 -5.24 -13.34 -8.53
N ARG A 28 -4.81 -14.49 -8.00
CA ARG A 28 -3.87 -14.56 -6.88
C ARG A 28 -2.46 -14.42 -7.42
N ILE A 29 -1.73 -13.41 -6.94
CA ILE A 29 -0.35 -13.14 -7.34
C ILE A 29 0.58 -13.18 -6.12
N ARG A 30 1.86 -13.42 -6.38
CA ARG A 30 2.93 -13.34 -5.41
C ARG A 30 3.75 -12.08 -5.68
N ILE A 31 3.94 -11.26 -4.66
CA ILE A 31 4.71 -10.03 -4.71
C ILE A 31 6.11 -10.34 -4.18
N ASP A 32 7.12 -10.12 -5.01
CA ASP A 32 8.51 -10.27 -4.60
C ASP A 32 8.90 -9.16 -3.61
N GLU A 33 9.79 -9.50 -2.67
CA GLU A 33 10.28 -8.53 -1.70
C GLU A 33 11.02 -7.40 -2.43
N PRO A 34 10.71 -6.12 -2.14
CA PRO A 34 11.36 -5.01 -2.82
C PRO A 34 12.87 -4.99 -2.51
N ILE A 35 13.69 -4.78 -3.54
CA ILE A 35 15.14 -4.62 -3.41
C ILE A 35 15.48 -3.47 -2.44
N ASN A 36 14.73 -2.38 -2.53
CA ASN A 36 14.79 -1.26 -1.60
C ASN A 36 13.75 -1.46 -0.51
N LYS A 37 14.12 -2.17 0.55
CA LYS A 37 13.23 -2.36 1.70
C LYS A 37 12.91 -1.01 2.33
N PRO A 38 11.64 -0.71 2.65
CA PRO A 38 11.34 0.42 3.50
C PRO A 38 12.10 0.23 4.82
N ASN A 39 12.61 1.33 5.39
CA ASN A 39 13.28 1.26 6.69
C ASN A 39 12.24 0.89 7.77
N SER A 40 12.05 -0.41 7.95
CA SER A 40 10.99 -1.03 8.78
C SER A 40 11.25 -0.93 10.29
N GLY A 41 12.23 -0.13 10.72
CA GLY A 41 12.72 -0.13 12.10
C GLY A 41 12.31 1.03 12.99
N THR A 42 11.74 2.14 12.49
CA THR A 42 11.61 3.34 13.36
C THR A 42 10.55 4.35 12.90
N VAL A 43 9.35 3.88 12.57
CA VAL A 43 8.20 4.79 12.55
C VAL A 43 7.09 4.14 13.34
N ASN A 44 6.88 4.61 14.56
CA ASN A 44 5.71 4.23 15.33
C ASN A 44 4.51 4.86 14.63
N PHE A 45 3.91 4.13 13.70
CA PHE A 45 2.79 4.63 12.89
C PHE A 45 1.67 5.24 13.72
N TRP A 46 1.40 4.67 14.90
CA TRP A 46 0.40 5.17 15.83
C TRP A 46 0.81 6.48 16.51
N ASP A 47 2.10 6.68 16.78
CA ASP A 47 2.60 7.91 17.41
C ASP A 47 2.64 9.03 16.37
N GLU A 48 3.21 8.78 15.19
CA GLU A 48 3.26 9.75 14.07
C GLU A 48 1.87 10.17 13.55
N TRP A 49 0.87 9.30 13.66
CA TRP A 49 -0.50 9.66 13.28
C TRP A 49 -1.21 10.49 14.35
N GLN A 50 -0.78 10.39 15.61
CA GLN A 50 -1.29 11.24 16.69
C GLN A 50 -0.60 12.60 16.76
N GLU A 51 0.53 12.77 16.09
CA GLU A 51 1.23 14.05 16.00
C GLU A 51 0.39 15.14 15.31
N ALA A 52 0.57 16.38 15.77
CA ALA A 52 -0.15 17.51 15.24
C ALA A 52 0.17 17.70 13.75
N THR A 53 -0.87 17.73 12.92
CA THR A 53 -0.69 17.84 11.47
C THR A 53 -0.02 19.18 11.11
N PRO A 54 1.16 19.17 10.46
CA PRO A 54 1.80 20.41 10.05
C PRO A 54 0.95 21.10 8.98
N ALA A 55 0.82 22.43 9.06
CA ALA A 55 0.00 23.22 8.15
C ALA A 55 0.37 23.03 6.66
N ASN A 56 1.60 22.61 6.38
CA ASN A 56 2.13 22.40 5.02
C ASN A 56 2.14 20.91 4.59
N ARG A 57 1.41 20.02 5.30
CA ARG A 57 1.35 18.59 4.97
C ARG A 57 0.75 18.33 3.58
N LEU A 58 -0.25 19.14 3.19
CA LEU A 58 -1.02 18.91 1.96
C LEU A 58 -0.23 19.23 0.70
N THR A 59 0.49 20.35 0.69
CA THR A 59 1.42 20.73 -0.40
C THR A 59 2.56 19.72 -0.55
N THR A 60 3.12 19.28 0.58
CA THR A 60 4.20 18.26 0.61
C THR A 60 3.71 16.92 0.08
N ALA A 61 2.50 16.50 0.45
CA ALA A 61 1.88 15.27 -0.05
C ALA A 61 1.64 15.34 -1.57
N ILE A 62 1.16 16.48 -2.08
CA ILE A 62 0.97 16.70 -3.53
C ILE A 62 2.31 16.62 -4.27
N ASP A 63 3.37 17.26 -3.75
CA ASP A 63 4.68 17.24 -4.40
C ASP A 63 5.34 15.86 -4.37
N ASN A 64 5.19 15.10 -3.28
CA ASN A 64 5.65 13.71 -3.22
C ASN A 64 4.89 12.82 -4.20
N TRP A 65 3.56 12.98 -4.30
CA TRP A 65 2.74 12.24 -5.25
C TRP A 65 3.12 12.54 -6.71
N ARG A 66 3.39 13.80 -7.05
CA ARG A 66 3.92 14.18 -8.38
C ARG A 66 5.27 13.52 -8.68
N LYS A 67 6.16 13.39 -7.69
CA LYS A 67 7.48 12.76 -7.84
C LYS A 67 7.41 11.24 -7.97
N GLN A 68 6.40 10.60 -7.40
CA GLN A 68 6.17 9.15 -7.54
C GLN A 68 5.68 8.76 -8.94
N ASN A 69 5.08 9.68 -9.68
CA ASN A 69 4.57 9.42 -11.04
C ASN A 69 5.67 9.50 -12.12
N ILE A 70 6.95 9.56 -11.71
CA ILE A 70 8.10 9.48 -12.61
C ILE A 70 8.66 8.05 -12.53
N GLN A 71 7.96 7.11 -13.18
CA GLN A 71 8.52 5.82 -13.56
C GLN A 71 7.78 5.26 -14.78
#